data_AF-A0A1F1DRY6-F1
#
_entry.id   AF-A0A1F1DRY6-F1
#
_cell.length_a   1.000
_cell.length_b   1.000
_cell.length_c   1.000
_cell.angle_alpha   90.00
_cell.angle_beta   90.00
_cell.angle_gamma   90.00
#
_symmetry.space_group_name_H-M   'P 1'
#
loop_
_entity.id
_entity.type
_entity.pdbx_description
1 polymer ?
#
loop_
_entity_poly.entity_id
_entity_poly.type
_entity_poly.pdbx_seq_one_letter_code
_entity_poly.pdbx_strand_id
1 'polypeptide(L)'
;MTESGDPKENSQSERINSTIKNEFLKGKVFRSIDEANRAISKAIETYNTIRPHMSIDYMTSQEARECTGPLKKRWRSYREEAIQKARKDKESKELVTS
;
A
#
# COMPACT_ATOMS: atom_id res chain seq x y z
N MET A 1 13.26 -3.78 0.61
CA MET A 1 13.94 -4.69 -0.33
C MET A 1 13.50 -6.08 0.05
N THR A 2 12.94 -6.85 -0.88
CA THR A 2 12.21 -8.10 -0.61
C THR A 2 13.17 -9.30 -0.61
N GLU A 3 12.85 -10.32 0.19
CA GLU A 3 13.67 -11.54 0.33
C GLU A 3 13.58 -12.48 -0.89
N SER A 4 12.54 -12.32 -1.72
CA SER A 4 12.38 -13.02 -3.00
C SER A 4 12.51 -12.03 -4.17
N GLY A 5 13.24 -12.43 -5.22
CA GLY A 5 13.42 -11.64 -6.44
C GLY A 5 12.19 -11.59 -7.35
N ASP A 6 10.97 -11.73 -6.81
CA ASP A 6 9.72 -11.68 -7.59
C ASP A 6 9.42 -10.22 -7.98
N PRO A 7 9.36 -9.89 -9.29
CA PRO A 7 9.05 -8.54 -9.76
C PRO A 7 7.71 -7.97 -9.25
N LYS A 8 6.73 -8.83 -8.91
CA LYS A 8 5.43 -8.37 -8.41
C LYS A 8 5.53 -7.74 -7.02
N GLU A 9 6.38 -8.28 -6.16
CA GLU A 9 6.63 -7.75 -4.82
C GLU A 9 7.33 -6.37 -4.90
N ASN A 10 8.17 -6.17 -5.91
CA ASN A 10 8.86 -4.90 -6.11
C ASN A 10 7.93 -3.77 -6.58
N SER A 11 6.85 -4.10 -7.30
CA SER A 11 5.94 -3.09 -7.89
C SER A 11 5.33 -2.12 -6.85
N GLN A 12 5.05 -2.60 -5.63
CA GLN A 12 4.55 -1.75 -4.55
C GLN A 12 5.64 -0.82 -4.01
N SER A 13 6.85 -1.37 -3.82
CA SER A 13 8.02 -0.61 -3.36
C SER A 13 8.40 0.48 -4.37
N GLU A 14 8.40 0.15 -5.66
CA GLU A 14 8.66 1.11 -6.75
C GLU A 14 7.65 2.25 -6.76
N ARG A 15 6.36 1.94 -6.57
CA ARG A 15 5.31 2.96 -6.51
C ARG A 15 5.49 3.91 -5.33
N ILE A 16 5.83 3.38 -4.15
CA ILE A 16 6.12 4.18 -2.95
C ILE A 16 7.35 5.06 -3.21
N ASN A 17 8.44 4.49 -3.72
CA ASN A 17 9.67 5.23 -4.03
C ASN A 17 9.42 6.34 -5.06
N SER A 18 8.63 6.07 -6.10
CA SER A 18 8.22 7.06 -7.10
C SER A 18 7.43 8.20 -6.47
N THR A 19 6.50 7.89 -5.55
CA THR A 19 5.77 8.91 -4.80
C THR A 19 6.73 9.78 -3.98
N ILE A 20 7.59 9.17 -3.16
CA ILE A 20 8.53 9.89 -2.31
C ILE A 20 9.39 10.84 -3.15
N LYS A 21 9.95 10.32 -4.25
CA LYS A 21 10.81 11.08 -5.16
C LYS A 21 10.06 12.24 -5.81
N ASN A 22 8.86 11.99 -6.35
CA ASN A 22 8.15 12.96 -7.18
C ASN A 22 7.31 13.98 -6.40
N GLU A 23 6.78 13.61 -5.23
CA GLU A 23 5.91 14.46 -4.43
C GLU A 23 6.66 15.20 -3.32
N PHE A 24 7.70 14.59 -2.72
CA PHE A 24 8.38 15.16 -1.56
C PHE A 24 9.79 15.69 -1.86
N LEU A 25 10.49 15.07 -2.80
CA LEU A 25 11.91 15.38 -3.08
C LEU A 25 12.12 16.08 -4.43
N LYS A 26 11.08 16.23 -5.24
CA LYS A 26 11.18 16.81 -6.59
C LYS A 26 11.70 18.24 -6.52
N GLY A 27 12.76 18.52 -7.29
CA GLY A 27 13.39 19.84 -7.34
C GLY A 27 14.29 20.18 -6.16
N LYS A 28 14.45 19.28 -5.17
CA LYS A 28 15.41 19.48 -4.09
C LYS A 28 16.83 19.13 -4.56
N VAL A 29 17.78 19.97 -4.16
CA VAL A 29 19.22 19.73 -4.35
C VAL A 29 19.84 19.59 -2.97
N PHE A 30 20.48 18.45 -2.72
CA PHE A 30 21.16 18.17 -1.47
C PHE A 30 22.66 18.42 -1.61
N ARG A 31 23.25 19.10 -0.63
CA ARG A 31 24.68 19.41 -0.60
C ARG A 31 25.48 18.41 0.26
N SER A 32 24.79 17.57 1.02
CA SER A 32 25.41 16.48 1.78
C SER A 32 24.47 15.27 1.89
N ILE A 33 25.07 14.10 2.13
CA ILE A 33 24.32 12.86 2.41
C ILE A 33 23.43 13.02 3.64
N ASP A 34 23.92 13.73 4.65
CA ASP A 34 23.21 13.99 5.90
C ASP A 34 21.95 14.88 5.68
N GLU A 35 22.03 15.87 4.79
CA GLU A 35 20.86 16.66 4.37
C GLU A 35 19.83 15.79 3.63
N ALA A 36 20.29 14.96 2.69
CA ALA A 36 19.42 14.04 1.96
C ALA A 36 18.72 13.05 2.91
N ASN A 37 19.46 12.48 3.87
CA ASN A 37 18.92 11.56 4.86
C ASN A 37 17.82 12.21 5.70
N ARG A 38 18.03 13.43 6.20
CA ARG A 38 16.99 14.18 6.93
C ARG A 38 15.74 14.41 6.07
N ALA A 39 15.92 14.82 4.83
CA ALA A 39 14.80 15.07 3.92
C ALA A 39 14.01 13.80 3.60
N ILE A 40 14.70 12.69 3.36
CA ILE A 40 14.09 11.37 3.13
C ILE A 40 13.33 10.91 4.38
N SER A 41 13.94 10.97 5.56
CA SER A 41 13.28 10.59 6.82
C SER A 41 12.00 11.40 7.03
N LYS A 42 12.04 12.71 6.77
CA LYS A 42 10.84 13.55 6.91
C LYS A 42 9.76 13.21 5.86
N ALA A 43 10.17 12.90 4.63
CA ALA A 43 9.24 12.49 3.58
C ALA A 43 8.55 11.16 3.93
N ILE A 44 9.30 10.18 4.43
CA ILE A 44 8.78 8.88 4.88
C ILE A 44 7.81 9.07 6.05
N GLU A 45 8.18 9.86 7.06
CA GLU A 45 7.31 10.17 8.20
C GLU A 45 5.99 10.79 7.72
N THR A 46 6.06 11.78 6.82
CA THR A 46 4.88 12.46 6.28
C THR A 46 4.00 11.51 5.48
N TYR A 47 4.60 10.66 4.64
CA TYR A 47 3.86 9.65 3.88
C TYR A 47 3.12 8.68 4.81
N ASN A 48 3.77 8.23 5.88
CA ASN A 48 3.20 7.22 6.77
C ASN A 48 2.12 7.75 7.71
N THR A 49 2.22 9.02 8.12
CA THR A 49 1.40 9.60 9.20
C THR A 49 0.35 10.60 8.76
N ILE A 50 0.50 11.19 7.56
CA ILE A 50 -0.39 12.29 7.13
C ILE A 50 -1.17 11.92 5.88
N ARG A 51 -0.65 11.06 4.99
CA ARG A 51 -1.28 10.80 3.70
C ARG A 51 -2.49 9.85 3.83
N PRO A 52 -3.73 10.31 3.57
CA PRO A 52 -4.89 9.42 3.54
C PRO A 52 -4.94 8.65 2.22
N HIS A 53 -5.26 7.36 2.29
CA HIS A 53 -5.30 6.50 1.10
C HIS A 53 -6.68 5.85 0.90
N MET A 54 -7.29 6.06 -0.27
CA MET A 54 -8.61 5.49 -0.63
C MET A 54 -8.67 3.94 -0.60
N SER A 55 -7.53 3.26 -0.75
CA SER A 55 -7.42 1.80 -0.68
C SER A 55 -7.52 1.23 0.73
N ILE A 56 -7.39 2.08 1.76
CA ILE A 56 -7.43 1.72 3.17
C ILE A 56 -8.34 2.69 3.91
N ASP A 57 -9.55 2.90 3.40
CA ASP A 57 -10.59 3.73 4.03
C ASP A 57 -10.21 5.19 4.36
N TYR A 58 -9.30 5.81 3.59
CA TYR A 58 -8.70 7.12 3.88
C TYR A 58 -7.82 7.16 5.14
N MET A 59 -7.46 6.00 5.67
CA MET A 59 -6.48 5.89 6.73
C MET A 59 -5.09 6.18 6.18
N THR A 60 -4.21 6.58 7.09
CA THR A 60 -2.78 6.67 6.87
C THR A 60 -2.16 5.28 6.89
N SER A 61 -0.96 5.15 6.34
CA SER A 61 -0.27 3.85 6.32
C SER A 61 -0.02 3.32 7.74
N GLN A 62 0.21 4.21 8.71
CA GLN A 62 0.38 3.84 10.11
C GLN A 62 -0.92 3.32 10.73
N GLU A 63 -2.04 4.04 10.57
CA GLU A 63 -3.33 3.61 11.11
C GLU A 63 -3.81 2.29 10.51
N ALA A 64 -3.63 2.11 9.19
CA ALA A 64 -3.98 0.85 8.54
C ALA A 64 -3.13 -0.33 9.00
N ARG A 65 -1.88 -0.11 9.44
CA ARG A 65 -1.01 -1.15 10.01
C ARG A 65 -1.52 -1.66 11.36
N GLU A 66 -2.20 -0.82 12.12
CA GLU A 66 -2.78 -1.18 13.42
C GLU A 66 -4.12 -1.91 13.29
N CYS A 67 -4.76 -1.81 12.12
CA CYS A 67 -6.01 -2.51 11.83
C CYS A 67 -5.79 -4.00 11.55
N THR A 68 -6.70 -4.82 12.06
CA THR A 68 -6.75 -6.25 11.75
C THR A 68 -8.00 -6.59 10.95
N GLY A 69 -7.87 -7.52 10.01
CA GLY A 69 -8.95 -7.92 9.12
C GLY A 69 -9.07 -7.09 7.84
N PRO A 70 -10.16 -7.28 7.06
CA PRO A 70 -10.32 -6.66 5.76
C PRO A 70 -10.60 -5.16 5.88
N LEU A 71 -9.71 -4.34 5.32
CA LEU A 71 -9.90 -2.90 5.23
C LEU A 71 -10.90 -2.52 4.13
N LYS A 72 -11.75 -1.54 4.43
CA LYS A 72 -12.73 -1.02 3.47
C LYS A 72 -12.03 -0.23 2.38
N LYS A 73 -12.36 -0.53 1.13
CA LYS A 73 -11.91 0.24 -0.03
C LYS A 73 -12.97 1.25 -0.43
N ARG A 74 -12.53 2.45 -0.79
CA ARG A 74 -13.41 3.54 -1.25
C ARG A 74 -13.63 3.53 -2.77
N TRP A 75 -13.18 2.48 -3.44
CA TRP A 75 -13.35 2.28 -4.87
C TRP A 75 -13.82 0.85 -5.15
N ARG A 76 -14.54 0.67 -6.26
CA ARG A 76 -15.10 -0.61 -6.67
C ARG A 76 -14.03 -1.47 -7.36
N SER A 77 -13.74 -2.64 -6.80
CA SER A 77 -12.77 -3.59 -7.35
C SER A 77 -13.49 -4.80 -7.96
N TYR A 78 -13.70 -4.78 -9.28
CA TYR A 78 -14.32 -5.91 -10.00
C TYR A 78 -13.57 -7.22 -9.80
N ARG A 79 -12.23 -7.16 -9.72
CA ARG A 79 -11.39 -8.34 -9.45
C ARG A 79 -11.70 -8.94 -8.07
N GLU A 80 -11.81 -8.10 -7.04
CA GLU A 80 -12.12 -8.61 -5.69
C GLU A 80 -13.54 -9.10 -5.58
N GLU A 81 -14.50 -8.41 -6.21
CA GLU A 81 -15.88 -8.90 -6.31
C GLU A 81 -15.92 -10.30 -6.95
N ALA A 82 -15.19 -10.51 -8.04
CA ALA A 82 -15.10 -11.81 -8.69
C ALA A 82 -14.45 -12.88 -7.81
N ILE A 83 -13.37 -12.55 -7.09
CA ILE A 83 -12.71 -13.46 -6.15
C ILE A 83 -13.64 -13.84 -4.99
N GLN A 84 -14.35 -12.87 -4.41
CA GLN A 84 -15.29 -13.11 -3.33
C GLN A 84 -16.48 -13.95 -3.78
N LYS A 85 -16.99 -13.70 -4.99
CA LYS A 85 -18.03 -14.53 -5.60
C LYS A 85 -17.54 -15.97 -5.77
N ALA A 86 -16.36 -16.17 -6.35
CA ALA A 86 -15.79 -17.50 -6.54
C ALA A 86 -15.56 -18.26 -5.21
N ARG A 87 -15.16 -17.56 -4.14
CA ARG A 87 -15.04 -18.14 -2.79
C ARG A 87 -16.39 -18.58 -2.24
N LYS A 88 -17.41 -17.72 -2.30
CA LYS A 88 -18.79 -18.04 -1.86
C LYS A 88 -19.38 -19.22 -2.63
N ASP A 89 -19.19 -19.24 -3.95
CA ASP A 89 -19.69 -20.32 -4.81
C ASP A 89 -19.01 -21.66 -4.46
N LYS A 90 -17.75 -21.64 -4.01
CA LYS A 90 -17.02 -22.83 -3.55
C LYS A 90 -17.53 -23.30 -2.19
N GLU A 91 -17.66 -22.40 -1.22
CA GLU A 91 -18.19 -22.71 0.13
C GLU A 91 -19.62 -23.27 0.05
N SER A 92 -20.48 -22.69 -0.80
CA SER A 92 -21.84 -23.18 -1.00
C SER A 92 -21.90 -24.57 -1.63
N LYS A 93 -20.93 -24.94 -2.47
CA LYS A 93 -20.86 -26.29 -3.05
C LYS A 93 -20.42 -27.32 -2.01
N GLU A 94 -19.44 -26.99 -1.18
CA GLU A 94 -18.93 -27.86 -0.13
C GLU A 94 -19.99 -28.18 0.95
N LEU A 95 -20.83 -27.19 1.31
CA LEU A 95 -21.96 -27.34 2.23
C LEU A 95 -23.10 -28.21 1.69
N VAL A 96 -23.28 -28.28 0.37
CA VAL A 96 -24.35 -29.08 -0.27
C VAL A 96 -23.91 -30.55 -0.47
N THR A 97 -22.60 -30.80 -0.49
CA THR A 97 -22.03 -32.14 -0.63
C THR A 97 -21.67 -32.83 0.69
N SER A 98 -21.91 -32.17 1.83
CA SER A 98 -21.75 -32.72 3.20
C SER A 98 -23.11 -33.10 3.78
#